data_AF-A0A218ZJY6-F1
#
_entry.id   AF-A0A218ZJY6-F1
#
_cell.length_a   1.000
_cell.length_b   1.000
_cell.length_c   1.000
_cell.angle_alpha   90.00
_cell.angle_beta   90.00
_cell.angle_gamma   90.00
#
_symmetry.space_group_name_H-M   'P 1'
#
loop_
_entity.id
_entity.type
_entity.pdbx_description
1 polymer ?
#
loop_
_entity_poly.entity_id
_entity_poly.type
_entity_poly.pdbx_seq_one_letter_code
_entity_poly.pdbx_strand_id
1 'polypeptide(L)'
;MSESPENESMKLIEAVLFVTGRAMSVDELAEASGIASKGYVEGLVKKLMERYSGSDNALAIVAIGGKYMLTLKEPYASKVNSLAGTPEISKAALRILAYISRKEPILQSDIVKAFGTSVYDQMKELKEKDFVKTEAYGRTKRVTTTQKFQEYFNVTKGQ
;
A
#
# COMPACT_ATOMS: atom_id res chain seq x y z
N MET A 1 16.93 15.82 31.94
CA MET A 1 15.61 15.15 32.07
C MET A 1 15.73 13.83 31.34
N SER A 2 15.75 12.72 32.07
CA SER A 2 15.74 11.38 31.46
C SER A 2 14.40 11.19 30.75
N GLU A 3 14.45 10.90 29.45
CA GLU A 3 13.26 10.64 28.68
C GLU A 3 12.61 9.33 29.16
N SER A 4 11.29 9.30 29.29
CA SER A 4 10.58 8.09 29.73
C SER A 4 10.84 6.94 28.73
N PRO A 5 11.09 5.69 29.18
CA PRO A 5 11.22 4.53 28.29
C PRO A 5 10.05 4.37 27.32
N GLU A 6 8.86 4.83 27.69
CA GLU A 6 7.68 4.86 26.81
C GLU A 6 7.85 5.83 25.63
N ASN A 7 8.39 7.02 25.89
CA ASN A 7 8.62 8.02 24.84
C ASN A 7 9.65 7.53 23.82
N GLU A 8 10.71 6.86 24.29
CA GLU A 8 11.71 6.28 23.40
C GLU A 8 11.12 5.18 22.51
N SER A 9 10.29 4.31 23.10
CA SER A 9 9.58 3.26 22.36
C SER A 9 8.65 3.83 21.30
N MET A 10 7.93 4.92 21.61
CA MET A 10 7.07 5.61 20.64
C MET A 10 7.89 6.21 19.48
N LYS A 11 9.00 6.89 19.78
CA LYS A 11 9.88 7.45 18.74
C LYS A 11 10.42 6.37 17.81
N LEU A 12 10.76 5.21 18.35
CA LEU A 12 11.25 4.09 17.55
C LEU A 12 10.17 3.55 16.60
N ILE A 13 8.94 3.37 17.09
CA ILE A 13 7.80 2.96 16.23
C ILE A 13 7.53 4.01 15.15
N GLU A 14 7.54 5.30 15.51
CA GLU A 14 7.38 6.41 14.56
C GLU A 14 8.46 6.37 13.47
N ALA A 15 9.73 6.18 13.86
CA ALA A 15 10.85 6.06 12.93
C ALA A 15 10.71 4.85 12.00
N VAL A 16 10.26 3.70 12.52
CA VAL A 16 9.99 2.49 11.73
C VAL A 16 8.90 2.75 10.69
N LEU A 17 7.77 3.35 11.10
CA LEU A 17 6.67 3.68 10.17
C LEU A 17 7.10 4.70 9.12
N PHE A 18 7.92 5.68 9.50
CA PHE A 18 8.44 6.69 8.58
C PHE A 18 9.37 6.09 7.52
N VAL A 19 10.38 5.30 7.93
CA VAL A 19 11.39 4.78 7.00
C VAL A 19 10.84 3.70 6.08
N THR A 20 9.86 2.92 6.55
CA THR A 20 9.29 1.83 5.74
C THR A 20 8.30 2.32 4.70
N GLY A 21 7.59 3.43 4.96
CA GLY A 21 6.67 4.04 4.00
C GLY A 21 5.53 3.13 3.54
N ARG A 22 5.23 2.04 4.27
CA ARG A 22 4.19 1.07 3.95
C ARG A 22 3.39 0.68 5.19
N ALA A 23 2.23 0.07 5.00
CA ALA A 23 1.46 -0.48 6.10
C ALA A 23 2.19 -1.68 6.75
N MET A 24 2.33 -1.64 8.08
CA MET A 24 2.97 -2.67 8.91
C MET A 24 2.00 -3.22 9.95
N SER A 25 1.98 -4.54 10.10
CA SER A 25 1.25 -5.21 11.19
C SER A 25 1.91 -4.93 12.54
N VAL A 26 1.17 -5.15 13.64
CA VAL A 26 1.72 -5.07 15.00
C VAL A 26 2.92 -6.01 15.17
N ASP A 27 2.88 -7.18 14.51
CA ASP A 27 3.95 -8.17 14.54
C ASP A 27 5.23 -7.65 13.90
N GLU A 28 5.13 -7.07 12.70
CA GLU A 28 6.28 -6.46 12.01
C GLU A 28 6.82 -5.26 12.79
N LEU A 29 5.95 -4.44 13.41
CA LEU A 29 6.36 -3.31 14.24
C LEU A 29 7.08 -3.77 15.51
N ALA A 30 6.59 -4.81 16.18
CA ALA A 30 7.20 -5.40 17.36
C ALA A 30 8.61 -5.94 17.04
N GLU A 31 8.75 -6.65 15.93
CA GLU A 31 10.04 -7.17 15.46
C GLU A 31 11.01 -6.03 15.10
N ALA A 32 10.58 -5.06 14.30
CA ALA A 32 11.43 -3.95 13.86
C ALA A 32 11.84 -2.99 14.99
N SER A 33 11.00 -2.83 16.01
CA SER A 33 11.29 -2.00 17.18
C SER A 33 11.98 -2.76 18.32
N GLY A 34 12.15 -4.09 18.21
CA GLY A 34 12.72 -4.92 19.28
C GLY A 34 11.84 -4.99 20.54
N ILE A 35 10.54 -4.73 20.42
CA ILE A 35 9.59 -4.71 21.54
C ILE A 35 8.84 -6.05 21.57
N ALA A 36 9.04 -6.84 22.63
CA ALA A 36 8.46 -8.19 22.72
C ALA A 36 6.91 -8.20 22.87
N SER A 37 6.33 -7.20 23.52
CA SER A 37 4.89 -7.17 23.82
C SER A 37 4.09 -6.51 22.70
N LYS A 38 3.38 -7.32 21.91
CA LYS A 38 2.47 -6.85 20.85
C LYS A 38 1.38 -5.91 21.38
N GLY A 39 0.79 -6.23 22.52
CA GLY A 39 -0.24 -5.38 23.14
C GLY A 39 0.31 -4.02 23.58
N TYR A 40 1.58 -3.97 24.00
CA TYR A 40 2.25 -2.71 24.30
C TYR A 40 2.49 -1.90 23.01
N VAL A 41 3.00 -2.52 21.95
CA VAL A 41 3.17 -1.88 20.62
C VAL A 41 1.86 -1.31 20.11
N GLU A 42 0.76 -2.07 20.17
CA GLU A 42 -0.56 -1.59 19.75
C GLU A 42 -1.02 -0.38 20.57
N GLY A 43 -0.78 -0.39 21.88
CA GLY A 43 -1.04 0.76 22.75
C GLY A 43 -0.21 2.00 22.37
N LEU A 44 1.08 1.82 22.07
CA LEU A 44 1.96 2.91 21.63
C LEU A 44 1.51 3.49 20.29
N VAL A 45 1.11 2.64 19.33
CA VAL A 45 0.60 3.09 18.04
C VAL A 45 -0.68 3.91 18.21
N LYS A 46 -1.62 3.49 19.08
CA LYS A 46 -2.83 4.28 19.36
C LYS A 46 -2.50 5.66 19.95
N LYS A 47 -1.54 5.74 20.88
CA LYS A 47 -1.05 7.02 21.42
C LYS A 47 -0.42 7.91 20.33
N LEU A 48 0.36 7.32 19.43
CA LEU A 48 0.91 8.05 18.29
C LEU A 48 -0.21 8.52 17.35
N MET A 49 -1.22 7.70 17.06
CA MET A 49 -2.37 8.13 16.25
C MET A 49 -3.06 9.35 16.86
N GLU A 50 -3.29 9.36 18.17
CA GLU A 50 -3.84 10.52 18.89
C GLU A 50 -2.94 11.75 18.76
N ARG A 51 -1.62 11.60 18.94
CA ARG A 51 -0.64 12.68 18.78
C ARG A 51 -0.67 13.28 17.37
N TYR A 52 -0.81 12.44 16.35
CA TYR A 52 -0.88 12.85 14.95
C TYR A 52 -2.29 13.32 14.53
N SER A 53 -3.33 13.09 15.34
CA SER A 53 -4.71 13.47 14.99
C SER A 53 -4.97 14.99 15.00
N GLY A 54 -4.13 15.77 15.70
CA GLY A 54 -4.28 17.23 15.80
C GLY A 54 -4.22 17.95 14.45
N SER A 55 -4.85 19.13 14.37
CA SER A 55 -4.89 19.98 13.17
C SER A 55 -3.52 20.50 12.74
N ASP A 56 -2.56 20.54 13.65
CA ASP A 56 -1.28 21.22 13.45
C ASP A 56 -0.22 20.34 12.77
N ASN A 57 -0.61 19.15 12.32
CA ASN A 57 0.29 18.18 11.67
C ASN A 57 -0.22 17.80 10.27
N ALA A 58 0.66 17.86 9.27
CA ALA A 58 0.36 17.41 7.90
C ALA A 58 0.41 15.89 7.72
N LEU A 59 0.92 15.16 8.73
CA LEU A 59 1.02 13.71 8.75
C LEU A 59 -0.08 13.09 9.63
N ALA A 60 -0.39 11.83 9.37
CA ALA A 60 -1.29 10.99 10.16
C ALA A 60 -0.76 9.56 10.22
N ILE A 61 -1.02 8.88 11.34
CA ILE A 61 -0.94 7.42 11.39
C ILE A 61 -2.35 6.86 11.19
N VAL A 62 -2.52 5.97 10.22
CA VAL A 62 -3.80 5.38 9.85
C VAL A 62 -3.77 3.87 10.02
N ALA A 63 -4.92 3.29 10.38
CA ALA A 63 -5.12 1.85 10.43
C ALA A 63 -5.80 1.36 9.15
N ILE A 64 -5.18 0.41 8.45
CA ILE A 64 -5.65 -0.14 7.17
C ILE A 64 -5.51 -1.67 7.23
N GLY A 65 -6.64 -2.39 7.17
CA GLY A 65 -6.62 -3.86 7.13
C GLY A 65 -5.91 -4.53 8.31
N GLY A 66 -5.99 -3.93 9.51
CA GLY A 66 -5.29 -4.42 10.71
C GLY A 66 -3.79 -4.09 10.76
N LYS A 67 -3.29 -3.28 9.82
CA LYS A 67 -1.93 -2.74 9.76
C LYS A 67 -1.95 -1.23 10.00
N TYR A 68 -0.79 -0.64 10.27
CA TYR A 68 -0.62 0.78 10.54
C TYR A 68 0.39 1.40 9.58
N MET A 69 0.14 2.64 9.14
CA MET A 69 1.02 3.37 8.22
C MET A 69 1.09 4.85 8.60
N LEU A 70 2.29 5.45 8.55
CA LEU A 70 2.47 6.90 8.59
C LEU A 70 2.27 7.46 7.17
N THR A 71 1.36 8.42 7.02
CA THR A 71 0.97 8.99 5.73
C THR A 71 0.69 10.48 5.81
N LEU A 72 0.48 11.14 4.67
CA LEU A 72 0.06 12.53 4.58
C LEU A 72 -1.46 12.66 4.75
N LYS A 73 -1.91 13.69 5.44
CA LYS A 73 -3.33 14.08 5.49
C LYS A 73 -3.74 14.75 4.17
N GLU A 74 -5.00 14.58 3.79
CA GLU A 74 -5.60 15.46 2.78
C GLU A 74 -5.77 16.88 3.36
N PRO A 75 -5.63 17.94 2.55
CA PRO A 75 -5.34 17.93 1.11
C PRO A 75 -3.84 17.91 0.76
N TYR A 76 -2.94 17.77 1.74
CA TYR A 76 -1.49 17.89 1.52
C TYR A 76 -0.95 16.76 0.65
N ALA A 77 -1.45 15.53 0.84
CA ALA A 77 -1.13 14.38 -0.01
C ALA A 77 -1.32 14.73 -1.51
N SER A 78 -2.47 15.29 -1.85
CA SER A 78 -2.78 15.74 -3.22
C SER A 78 -1.85 16.85 -3.73
N LYS A 79 -1.43 17.78 -2.87
CA LYS A 79 -0.56 18.92 -3.24
C LYS A 79 0.89 18.54 -3.52
N VAL A 80 1.41 17.53 -2.83
CA VAL A 80 2.81 17.11 -2.95
C VAL A 80 2.99 15.85 -3.79
N ASN A 81 1.90 15.30 -4.34
CA ASN A 81 1.93 14.08 -5.17
C ASN A 81 2.87 14.21 -6.39
N SER A 82 3.08 15.42 -6.91
CA SER A 82 4.05 15.67 -7.99
C SER A 82 5.52 15.56 -7.57
N LEU A 83 5.80 15.58 -6.26
CA LEU A 83 7.14 15.43 -5.69
C LEU A 83 7.45 13.97 -5.34
N ALA A 84 6.42 13.13 -5.19
CA ALA A 84 6.62 11.69 -5.18
C ALA A 84 7.26 11.30 -6.52
N GLY A 85 8.31 10.47 -6.50
CA GLY A 85 9.09 10.12 -7.68
C GLY A 85 8.26 9.55 -8.83
N THR A 86 8.92 9.22 -9.95
CA THR A 86 8.26 8.67 -11.14
C THR A 86 7.31 7.53 -10.73
N PRO A 87 6.01 7.60 -11.09
CA PRO A 87 5.02 6.64 -10.65
C PRO A 87 5.51 5.21 -10.89
N GLU A 88 5.35 4.35 -9.88
CA GLU A 88 5.74 2.95 -10.01
C GLU A 88 5.01 2.25 -11.16
N ILE A 89 3.91 2.77 -11.70
CA ILE A 89 3.19 2.19 -12.83
C ILE A 89 2.90 3.29 -13.85
N SER A 90 3.13 3.02 -15.14
CA SER A 90 2.77 3.94 -16.19
C SER A 90 1.25 4.22 -16.22
N LYS A 91 0.83 5.40 -16.66
CA LYS A 91 -0.60 5.75 -16.75
C LYS A 91 -1.40 4.75 -17.62
N ALA A 92 -0.77 4.22 -18.67
CA ALA A 92 -1.40 3.23 -19.54
C ALA A 92 -1.61 1.89 -18.82
N ALA A 93 -0.60 1.41 -18.09
CA ALA A 93 -0.70 0.21 -17.27
C ALA A 93 -1.71 0.38 -16.13
N LEU A 94 -1.76 1.54 -15.48
CA LEU A 94 -2.73 1.84 -14.41
C LEU A 94 -4.18 1.74 -14.92
N ARG A 95 -4.45 2.24 -16.13
CA ARG A 95 -5.78 2.17 -16.76
C ARG A 95 -6.21 0.73 -17.01
N ILE A 96 -5.28 -0.12 -17.49
CA ILE A 96 -5.55 -1.54 -17.72
C ILE A 96 -5.72 -2.29 -16.39
N LEU A 97 -4.89 -1.98 -15.39
CA LEU A 97 -4.98 -2.56 -14.05
C LEU A 97 -6.33 -2.26 -13.39
N ALA A 98 -6.83 -1.04 -13.50
CA ALA A 98 -8.16 -0.66 -13.01
C ALA A 98 -9.31 -1.39 -13.73
N TYR A 99 -9.14 -1.73 -15.01
CA TYR A 99 -10.10 -2.56 -15.74
C TYR A 99 -10.07 -4.01 -15.29
N ILE A 100 -8.86 -4.56 -15.06
CA ILE A 100 -8.67 -5.93 -14.55
C ILE A 100 -9.28 -6.07 -13.16
N SER A 101 -9.01 -5.16 -12.22
CA SER A 101 -9.50 -5.28 -10.84
C SER A 101 -11.02 -5.32 -10.71
N ARG A 102 -11.74 -4.71 -11.67
CA ARG A 102 -13.21 -4.72 -11.71
C ARG A 102 -13.81 -5.96 -12.38
N LYS A 103 -13.04 -6.68 -13.18
CA LYS A 103 -13.52 -7.79 -14.02
C LYS A 103 -12.78 -9.10 -13.77
N GLU A 104 -11.86 -9.12 -12.81
CA GLU A 104 -11.09 -10.31 -12.51
C GLU A 104 -11.99 -11.43 -11.95
N PRO A 105 -11.74 -12.70 -12.31
CA PRO A 105 -10.74 -13.15 -13.28
C PRO A 105 -11.17 -12.87 -14.74
N ILE A 106 -10.28 -12.25 -15.54
CA ILE A 106 -10.54 -11.87 -16.95
C ILE A 106 -9.54 -12.52 -17.92
N LEU A 107 -9.94 -12.81 -19.15
CA LEU A 107 -9.03 -13.31 -20.18
C LEU A 107 -8.21 -12.18 -20.80
N GLN A 108 -6.91 -12.40 -21.01
CA GLN A 108 -6.02 -11.42 -21.65
C GLN A 108 -6.51 -11.05 -23.06
N SER A 109 -7.13 -11.98 -23.78
CA SER A 109 -7.75 -11.71 -25.08
C SER A 109 -8.88 -10.67 -24.99
N ASP A 110 -9.64 -10.63 -23.90
CA ASP A 110 -10.72 -9.67 -23.72
C ASP A 110 -10.19 -8.30 -23.28
N ILE A 111 -9.05 -8.26 -22.58
CA ILE A 111 -8.31 -7.02 -22.34
C ILE A 111 -7.80 -6.45 -23.66
N VAL A 112 -7.20 -7.28 -24.52
CA VAL A 112 -6.72 -6.87 -25.85
C VAL A 112 -7.87 -6.37 -26.73
N LYS A 113 -9.05 -7.00 -26.69
CA LYS A 113 -10.23 -6.48 -27.39
C LYS A 113 -10.66 -5.10 -26.90
N ALA A 114 -10.53 -4.81 -25.60
CA ALA A 114 -10.95 -3.55 -25.01
C ALA A 114 -9.95 -2.40 -25.22
N PHE A 115 -8.66 -2.69 -25.30
CA PHE A 115 -7.59 -1.67 -25.28
C PHE A 115 -6.63 -1.74 -26.48
N GLY A 116 -6.78 -2.72 -27.37
CA GLY A 116 -5.93 -2.93 -28.54
C GLY A 116 -4.64 -3.71 -28.24
N THR A 117 -3.75 -3.79 -29.24
CA THR A 117 -2.48 -4.53 -29.16
C THR A 117 -1.44 -3.87 -28.27
N SER A 118 -1.58 -2.58 -27.94
CA SER A 118 -0.69 -1.87 -27.01
C SER A 118 -0.73 -2.41 -25.57
N VAL A 119 -1.70 -3.29 -25.26
CA VAL A 119 -1.83 -3.98 -23.97
C VAL A 119 -0.63 -4.87 -23.64
N TYR A 120 0.08 -5.42 -24.62
CA TYR A 120 1.16 -6.38 -24.34
C TYR A 120 2.27 -5.78 -23.49
N ASP A 121 2.73 -4.57 -23.80
CA ASP A 121 3.77 -3.88 -23.03
C ASP A 121 3.29 -3.57 -21.60
N GLN A 122 2.03 -3.16 -21.48
CA GLN A 122 1.42 -2.83 -20.19
C GLN A 122 1.22 -4.07 -19.32
N MET A 123 0.81 -5.19 -19.92
CA MET A 123 0.70 -6.47 -19.24
C MET A 123 2.06 -7.00 -18.79
N LYS A 124 3.12 -6.77 -19.59
CA LYS A 124 4.48 -7.08 -19.21
C LYS A 124 4.92 -6.25 -18.00
N GLU A 125 4.71 -4.93 -18.04
CA GLU A 125 5.00 -4.03 -16.92
C GLU A 125 4.26 -4.45 -15.64
N LEU A 126 2.93 -4.66 -15.73
CA LEU A 126 2.11 -5.05 -14.58
C LEU A 126 2.53 -6.39 -13.97
N LYS A 127 3.01 -7.32 -14.81
CA LYS A 127 3.50 -8.62 -14.35
C LYS A 127 4.89 -8.50 -13.72
N GLU A 128 5.81 -7.77 -14.35
CA GLU A 128 7.18 -7.54 -13.82
C GLU A 128 7.14 -6.83 -12.47
N LYS A 129 6.17 -5.93 -12.29
CA LYS A 129 5.96 -5.21 -11.03
C LYS A 129 5.06 -5.96 -10.05
N ASP A 130 4.69 -7.21 -10.34
CA ASP A 130 3.89 -8.10 -9.50
C ASP A 130 2.50 -7.55 -9.12
N PHE A 131 1.88 -6.73 -9.96
CA PHE A 131 0.50 -6.25 -9.75
C PHE A 131 -0.55 -7.24 -10.28
N VAL A 132 -0.18 -8.09 -11.24
CA VAL A 132 -1.07 -9.09 -11.83
C VAL A 132 -0.40 -10.46 -11.94
N LYS A 133 -1.19 -11.50 -11.71
CA LYS A 133 -0.85 -12.89 -11.98
C LYS A 133 -1.55 -13.34 -13.26
N THR A 134 -0.87 -14.18 -14.04
CA THR A 134 -1.43 -14.79 -15.25
C THR A 134 -1.34 -16.31 -15.18
N GLU A 135 -2.42 -17.00 -15.49
CA GLU A 135 -2.48 -18.47 -15.59
C GLU A 135 -2.85 -18.89 -17.01
N ALA A 136 -2.32 -20.02 -17.49
CA ALA A 136 -2.65 -20.54 -18.81
C ALA A 136 -4.13 -20.95 -18.86
N TYR A 137 -4.85 -20.52 -19.89
CA TYR A 137 -6.25 -20.87 -20.11
C TYR A 137 -6.51 -21.09 -21.60
N GLY A 138 -6.37 -22.35 -22.03
CA GLY A 138 -6.45 -22.73 -23.43
C GLY A 138 -5.42 -21.98 -24.28
N ARG A 139 -5.88 -21.24 -25.28
CA ARG A 139 -5.03 -20.44 -26.20
C ARG A 139 -4.73 -19.03 -25.68
N THR A 140 -5.17 -18.68 -24.48
CA THR A 140 -4.99 -17.36 -23.87
C THR A 140 -4.56 -17.50 -22.41
N LYS A 141 -4.50 -16.39 -21.68
CA LYS A 141 -4.19 -16.36 -20.25
C LYS A 141 -5.35 -15.77 -19.48
N ARG A 142 -5.64 -16.34 -18.31
CA ARG A 142 -6.53 -15.76 -17.30
C ARG A 142 -5.69 -14.84 -16.40
N VAL A 143 -6.19 -13.64 -16.12
CA VAL A 143 -5.49 -12.57 -15.42
C VAL A 143 -6.26 -12.20 -14.15
N THR A 144 -5.53 -12.07 -13.05
CA THR A 144 -6.04 -11.64 -11.72
C THR A 144 -5.06 -10.68 -11.07
N THR A 145 -5.54 -9.83 -10.16
CA THR A 145 -4.69 -8.99 -9.32
C THR A 145 -4.01 -9.82 -8.22
N THR A 146 -2.81 -9.38 -7.80
CA THR A 146 -2.03 -10.01 -6.73
C THR A 146 -2.37 -9.42 -5.35
N GLN A 147 -1.69 -9.91 -4.31
CA GLN A 147 -1.74 -9.29 -2.98
C GLN A 147 -1.07 -7.90 -2.99
N LYS A 148 0.04 -7.73 -3.72
CA LYS A 148 0.72 -6.43 -3.87
C LYS A 148 -0.24 -5.34 -4.37
N PHE A 149 -1.11 -5.64 -5.32
CA PHE A 149 -2.13 -4.70 -5.78
C PHE A 149 -3.04 -4.20 -4.65
N GLN A 150 -3.51 -5.13 -3.80
CA GLN A 150 -4.41 -4.80 -2.68
C GLN A 150 -3.70 -3.90 -1.66
N GLU A 151 -2.44 -4.22 -1.35
CA GLU A 151 -1.60 -3.46 -0.42
C GLU A 151 -1.24 -2.07 -0.98
N TYR A 152 -0.90 -1.97 -2.26
CA TYR A 152 -0.50 -0.72 -2.90
C TYR A 152 -1.67 0.25 -3.06
N PHE A 153 -2.84 -0.24 -3.49
CA PHE A 153 -4.01 0.60 -3.74
C PHE A 153 -4.97 0.70 -2.57
N ASN A 154 -4.67 0.06 -1.44
CA ASN A 154 -5.52 0.01 -0.25
C ASN A 154 -6.96 -0.45 -0.56
N VAL A 155 -7.10 -1.46 -1.43
CA VAL A 155 -8.40 -2.00 -1.84
C VAL A 155 -8.58 -3.43 -1.33
N THR A 156 -9.71 -3.69 -0.68
CA THR A 156 -10.11 -5.04 -0.25
C THR A 156 -10.95 -5.68 -1.33
N LYS A 157 -10.71 -6.96 -1.67
CA LYS A 157 -11.54 -7.68 -2.64
C LYS A 157 -12.97 -7.85 -2.09
N GLY A 158 -13.92 -7.07 -2.63
CA GLY A 158 -15.35 -7.26 -2.43
C GLY A 158 -16.10 -6.04 -1.87
N GLN A 159 -16.58 -5.18 -2.78
CA GLN A 159 -17.92 -4.57 -2.76
C GLN A 159 -18.38 -4.37 -4.21
#